data_AF-F5S770-F1
#
_entry.id   AF-F5S770-F1
#
_cell.length_a   1.000
_cell.length_b   1.000
_cell.length_c   1.000
_cell.angle_alpha   90.00
_cell.angle_beta   90.00
_cell.angle_gamma   90.00
#
_symmetry.space_group_name_H-M   'P 1'
#
loop_
_entity.id
_entity.type
_entity.pdbx_description
1 polymer ?
#
loop_
_entity_poly.entity_id
_entity_poly.type
_entity_poly.pdbx_seq_one_letter_code
_entity_poly.pdbx_strand_id
1 'polypeptide(L)'
;MAFKENLVQMPDIAHLSGLDVCDETGAVLHHIPAVEGKLGSLKLYNALAEQFNGQLNAAAAQQGLDWFAEHVADAQANRGKHPNIDLLFKVQNENLTYRLNPIRA
;
A
#
# COMPACT_ATOMS: atom_id res chain seq x y z
N MET A 1 11.52 8.33 10.27
CA MET A 1 10.20 8.71 10.82
C MET A 1 9.45 7.44 11.13
N ALA A 2 8.73 7.41 12.24
CA ALA A 2 7.88 6.28 12.60
C ALA A 2 6.67 6.19 11.67
N PHE A 3 6.07 5.01 11.53
CA PHE A 3 4.91 4.79 10.66
C PHE A 3 3.79 5.81 10.91
N LYS A 4 3.46 6.05 12.19
CA LYS A 4 2.42 7.03 12.56
C LYS A 4 2.75 8.46 12.13
N GLU A 5 4.03 8.85 12.17
CA GLU A 5 4.46 10.19 11.74
C GLU A 5 4.34 10.33 10.21
N ASN A 6 4.70 9.28 9.46
CA ASN A 6 4.51 9.24 8.01
C ASN A 6 3.03 9.42 7.65
N LEU A 7 2.11 8.75 8.36
CA LEU A 7 0.67 8.84 8.11
C LEU A 7 0.09 10.25 8.29
N VAL A 8 0.66 11.08 9.17
CA VAL A 8 0.16 12.45 9.42
C VAL A 8 0.30 13.32 8.17
N GLN A 9 1.35 13.11 7.37
CA GLN A 9 1.64 13.89 6.17
C GLN A 9 0.88 13.41 4.93
N MET A 10 0.15 12.30 5.03
CA MET A 10 -0.57 11.71 3.91
C MET A 10 -1.96 12.33 3.73
N PRO A 11 -2.49 12.34 2.48
CA PRO A 11 -3.84 12.81 2.15
C PRO A 11 -4.92 12.12 2.99
N ASP A 12 -6.02 12.83 3.23
CA ASP A 12 -7.17 12.26 3.92
C ASP A 12 -7.87 11.17 3.07
N ILE A 13 -8.47 10.20 3.75
CA ILE A 13 -9.13 9.04 3.12
C ILE A 13 -10.60 8.88 3.52
N ALA A 14 -11.22 9.90 4.17
CA ALA A 14 -12.62 9.80 4.59
C ALA A 14 -13.60 9.62 3.42
N HIS A 15 -13.18 9.96 2.20
CA HIS A 15 -13.93 9.80 0.98
C HIS A 15 -13.79 8.42 0.31
N LEU A 16 -13.00 7.50 0.90
CA LEU A 16 -12.73 6.18 0.35
C LEU A 16 -13.50 5.09 1.09
N SER A 17 -14.04 4.13 0.34
CA SER A 17 -14.57 2.87 0.86
C SER A 17 -13.52 1.74 0.85
N GLY A 18 -12.44 1.90 0.09
CA GLY A 18 -11.30 0.99 0.04
C GLY A 18 -10.34 1.31 -1.09
N LEU A 19 -9.44 0.38 -1.38
CA LEU A 19 -8.51 0.45 -2.51
C LEU A 19 -8.24 -0.96 -3.05
N ASP A 20 -8.38 -1.11 -4.36
CA ASP A 20 -7.99 -2.34 -5.05
C ASP A 20 -6.57 -2.22 -5.62
N VAL A 21 -5.82 -3.32 -5.54
CA VAL A 21 -4.59 -3.52 -6.30
C VAL A 21 -4.89 -4.48 -7.43
N CYS A 22 -4.76 -4.02 -8.66
CA CYS A 22 -5.07 -4.77 -9.86
C CYS A 22 -3.82 -5.13 -10.66
N ASP A 23 -3.87 -6.26 -11.36
CA ASP A 23 -2.88 -6.60 -12.38
C ASP A 23 -3.07 -5.80 -13.68
N GLU A 24 -2.23 -6.08 -14.68
CA GLU A 24 -2.27 -5.44 -16.00
C GLU A 24 -3.56 -5.72 -16.79
N THR A 25 -4.28 -6.80 -16.46
CA THR A 25 -5.57 -7.15 -17.06
C THR A 25 -6.74 -6.45 -16.39
N GLY A 26 -6.49 -5.78 -15.25
CA GLY A 26 -7.52 -5.16 -14.42
C GLY A 26 -8.15 -6.11 -13.39
N ALA A 27 -7.64 -7.34 -13.25
CA ALA A 27 -8.11 -8.26 -12.23
C ALA A 27 -7.63 -7.83 -10.85
N VAL A 28 -8.54 -7.82 -9.87
CA VAL A 28 -8.22 -7.44 -8.49
C VAL A 28 -7.42 -8.57 -7.83
N LEU A 29 -6.16 -8.27 -7.49
CA LEU A 29 -5.25 -9.19 -6.79
C LEU A 29 -5.38 -9.08 -5.28
N HIS A 30 -5.67 -7.87 -4.78
CA HIS A 30 -5.72 -7.57 -3.37
C HIS A 30 -6.65 -6.38 -3.11
N HIS A 31 -7.32 -6.39 -1.95
CA HIS A 31 -8.24 -5.33 -1.55
C HIS A 31 -7.90 -4.83 -0.14
N ILE A 32 -7.84 -3.51 0.02
CA ILE A 32 -7.63 -2.84 1.30
C ILE A 32 -8.93 -2.11 1.67
N PRO A 33 -9.74 -2.65 2.60
CA PRO A 33 -11.02 -2.04 2.97
C PRO A 33 -10.85 -0.86 3.93
N ALA A 34 -11.79 0.09 3.90
CA ALA A 34 -11.89 1.19 4.86
C ALA A 34 -12.50 0.73 6.20
N VAL A 35 -11.76 -0.10 6.95
CA VAL A 35 -12.18 -0.62 8.26
C VAL A 35 -11.10 -0.39 9.33
N GLU A 36 -11.52 -0.39 10.59
CA GLU A 36 -10.61 -0.28 11.74
C GLU A 36 -9.49 -1.34 11.66
N GLY A 37 -8.27 -0.93 12.02
CA GLY A 37 -7.08 -1.75 11.90
C GLY A 37 -6.48 -1.83 10.48
N LYS A 38 -7.19 -1.40 9.42
CA LYS A 38 -6.67 -1.31 8.04
C LYS A 38 -6.50 0.11 7.51
N LEU A 39 -7.07 1.10 8.18
CA LEU A 39 -7.01 2.52 7.78
C LEU A 39 -5.59 3.04 7.54
N GLY A 40 -4.61 2.62 8.34
CA GLY A 40 -3.21 3.04 8.15
C GLY A 40 -2.63 2.59 6.80
N SER A 41 -2.85 1.33 6.42
CA SER A 41 -2.43 0.84 5.10
C SER A 41 -3.23 1.46 3.98
N LEU A 42 -4.55 1.66 4.15
CA LEU A 42 -5.38 2.33 3.15
C LEU A 42 -4.86 3.74 2.86
N LYS A 43 -4.55 4.51 3.91
CA LYS A 43 -3.99 5.86 3.80
C LYS A 43 -2.66 5.87 3.06
N LEU A 44 -1.76 4.95 3.41
CA LEU A 44 -0.46 4.80 2.76
C LEU A 44 -0.58 4.43 1.28
N TYR A 45 -1.43 3.46 0.95
CA TYR A 45 -1.63 3.04 -0.44
C TYR A 45 -2.33 4.12 -1.27
N ASN A 46 -3.24 4.91 -0.68
CA ASN A 46 -3.79 6.08 -1.37
C ASN A 46 -2.70 7.11 -1.66
N ALA A 47 -1.82 7.41 -0.70
CA ALA A 47 -0.68 8.31 -0.91
C ALA A 47 0.26 7.82 -2.02
N LEU A 48 0.52 6.50 -2.10
CA LEU A 48 1.26 5.90 -3.22
C LEU A 48 0.53 6.09 -4.55
N ALA A 49 -0.80 5.87 -4.58
CA ALA A 49 -1.59 6.06 -5.79
C ALA A 49 -1.51 7.51 -6.28
N GLU A 50 -1.59 8.50 -5.39
CA GLU A 50 -1.46 9.91 -5.76
C GLU A 50 -0.03 10.25 -6.22
N GLN A 51 1.00 9.80 -5.51
CA GLN A 51 2.39 10.13 -5.83
C GLN A 51 2.89 9.46 -7.13
N PHE A 52 2.42 8.25 -7.43
CA PHE A 52 2.91 7.44 -8.55
C PHE A 52 1.86 7.29 -9.67
N ASN A 53 0.89 8.20 -9.76
CA ASN A 53 -0.16 8.20 -10.78
C ASN A 53 -0.88 6.83 -10.91
N GLY A 54 -1.17 6.21 -9.76
CA GLY A 54 -1.86 4.93 -9.65
C GLY A 54 -0.99 3.72 -9.99
N GLN A 55 0.31 3.86 -10.22
CA GLN A 55 1.20 2.73 -10.48
C GLN A 55 1.84 2.22 -9.19
N LEU A 56 1.79 0.90 -8.99
CA LEU A 56 2.58 0.21 -7.97
C LEU A 56 3.69 -0.59 -8.67
N ASN A 57 4.78 0.10 -8.98
CA ASN A 57 6.01 -0.48 -9.53
C ASN A 57 7.09 -0.61 -8.42
N ALA A 58 8.29 -1.08 -8.77
CA ALA A 58 9.38 -1.24 -7.80
C ALA A 58 9.74 0.05 -7.03
N ALA A 59 9.65 1.23 -7.67
CA ALA A 59 9.91 2.51 -7.02
C ALA A 59 8.81 2.88 -6.01
N ALA A 60 7.54 2.72 -6.39
CA ALA A 60 6.41 2.90 -5.49
C ALA A 60 6.45 1.91 -4.33
N ALA A 61 6.86 0.67 -4.59
CA ALA A 61 7.02 -0.36 -3.57
C ALA A 61 8.11 0.00 -2.55
N GLN A 62 9.28 0.45 -3.01
CA GLN A 62 10.34 0.92 -2.12
C GLN A 62 9.86 2.09 -1.25
N GLN A 63 9.17 3.08 -1.84
CA GLN A 63 8.63 4.20 -1.07
C GLN A 63 7.61 3.75 -0.02
N GLY A 64 6.74 2.80 -0.37
CA GLY A 64 5.78 2.22 0.55
C GLY A 64 6.46 1.50 1.73
N LEU A 65 7.52 0.73 1.46
CA LEU A 65 8.31 0.08 2.50
C LEU A 65 8.94 1.12 3.43
N ASP A 66 9.56 2.17 2.88
CA ASP A 66 10.14 3.25 3.68
C ASP A 66 9.08 3.92 4.58
N TRP A 67 7.85 4.09 4.06
CA TRP A 67 6.74 4.65 4.83
C TRP A 67 6.17 3.70 5.89
N PHE A 68 6.20 2.38 5.67
CA PHE A 68 5.84 1.38 6.68
C PHE A 68 6.85 1.31 7.84
N ALA A 69 8.04 1.87 7.66
CA ALA A 69 9.02 2.15 8.71
C ALA A 69 9.27 0.92 9.63
N GLU A 70 9.03 1.06 10.93
CA GLU A 70 9.32 0.00 11.92
C GLU A 70 8.57 -1.32 11.67
N HIS A 71 7.47 -1.31 10.89
CA HIS A 71 6.72 -2.53 10.56
C HIS A 71 7.42 -3.42 9.53
N VAL A 72 8.34 -2.87 8.73
CA VAL A 72 9.06 -3.61 7.68
C VAL A 72 9.90 -4.74 8.28
N ALA A 73 10.58 -4.48 9.40
CA ALA A 73 11.43 -5.48 10.05
C ALA A 73 10.61 -6.70 10.55
N ASP A 74 9.43 -6.47 11.10
CA ASP A 74 8.53 -7.55 11.53
C ASP A 74 7.97 -8.34 10.34
N ALA A 75 7.67 -7.68 9.22
CA ALA A 75 7.24 -8.36 7.98
C ALA A 75 8.36 -9.23 7.37
N GLN A 76 9.61 -8.76 7.40
CA GLN A 76 10.75 -9.56 6.94
C GLN A 76 10.96 -10.81 7.81
N ALA A 77 10.80 -10.68 9.12
CA ALA A 77 10.94 -11.79 10.06
C ALA A 77 9.76 -12.77 10.00
N ASN A 78 8.56 -12.28 9.67
CA ASN A 78 7.30 -13.05 9.73
C ASN A 78 6.52 -12.94 8.40
N ARG A 79 7.02 -13.61 7.36
CA ARG A 79 6.36 -13.66 6.03
C ARG A 79 4.89 -14.06 6.13
N GLY A 80 4.01 -13.28 5.51
CA GLY A 80 2.56 -13.51 5.48
C GLY A 80 1.78 -12.85 6.63
N LYS A 81 2.46 -12.32 7.64
CA LYS A 81 1.81 -11.60 8.76
C LYS A 81 1.27 -10.23 8.34
N HIS A 82 1.89 -9.60 7.35
CA HIS A 82 1.61 -8.23 6.92
C HIS A 82 1.31 -8.19 5.43
N PRO A 83 0.10 -8.62 5.00
CA PRO A 83 -0.19 -8.83 3.58
C PRO A 83 0.08 -7.61 2.68
N ASN A 84 -0.10 -6.40 3.22
CA ASN A 84 0.21 -5.17 2.49
C ASN A 84 1.73 -4.98 2.32
N ILE A 85 2.53 -5.20 3.36
CA ILE A 85 4.00 -5.07 3.28
C ILE A 85 4.57 -6.22 2.42
N ASP A 86 4.04 -7.44 2.60
CA ASP A 86 4.40 -8.62 1.82
C ASP A 86 4.17 -8.39 0.31
N LEU A 87 3.08 -7.71 -0.06
CA LEU A 87 2.79 -7.32 -1.44
C LEU A 87 3.86 -6.36 -2.00
N LEU A 88 4.31 -5.38 -1.21
CA LEU A 88 5.38 -4.47 -1.65
C LEU A 88 6.71 -5.21 -1.88
N PHE A 89 7.08 -6.13 -0.98
CA PHE A 89 8.25 -6.97 -1.20
C PHE A 89 8.12 -7.79 -2.47
N LYS A 90 6.95 -8.36 -2.74
CA LYS A 90 6.71 -9.11 -3.97
C LYS A 90 6.93 -8.23 -5.20
N VAL A 91 6.31 -7.05 -5.23
CA VAL A 91 6.46 -6.09 -6.34
C VAL A 91 7.92 -5.74 -6.57
N GLN A 92 8.68 -5.48 -5.50
CA GLN A 92 10.10 -5.13 -5.60
C GLN A 92 10.97 -6.31 -6.08
N ASN A 93 10.80 -7.50 -5.50
CA ASN A 93 11.64 -8.66 -5.77
C ASN A 93 11.41 -9.25 -7.17
N GLU A 94 10.16 -9.21 -7.64
CA GLU A 94 9.76 -9.74 -8.95
C GLU A 94 9.71 -8.66 -10.04
N ASN A 95 10.02 -7.40 -9.69
CA ASN A 95 9.94 -6.23 -10.58
C ASN A 95 8.58 -6.10 -11.29
N LEU A 96 7.50 -6.30 -10.53
CA LEU A 96 6.14 -6.27 -11.04
C LEU A 96 5.66 -4.82 -11.18
N THR A 97 4.62 -4.63 -12.00
CA THR A 97 3.89 -3.37 -12.07
C THR A 97 2.40 -3.67 -11.93
N TYR A 98 1.78 -3.12 -10.88
CA TYR A 98 0.35 -3.20 -10.62
C TYR A 98 -0.29 -1.82 -10.67
N ARG A 99 -1.62 -1.79 -10.61
CA ARG A 99 -2.43 -0.57 -10.57
C ARG A 99 -3.10 -0.43 -9.22
N LEU A 100 -3.00 0.75 -8.62
CA LEU A 100 -3.73 1.14 -7.41
C LEU A 100 -5.00 1.84 -7.85
N ASN A 101 -6.14 1.34 -7.40
CA ASN A 101 -7.47 1.87 -7.73
C ASN A 101 -8.23 2.22 -6.45
N PRO A 102 -8.11 3.47 -5.94
CA PRO A 102 -8.91 3.94 -4.81
C PRO A 102 -10.41 3.91 -5.14
N ILE A 103 -11.22 3.41 -4.22
CA ILE A 103 -12.67 3.25 -4.39
C ILE A 103 -13.37 4.32 -3.55
N ARG A 104 -14.21 5.14 -4.18
CA ARG A 104 -14.97 6.18 -3.48
C ARG A 104 -16.09 5.58 -2.62
N ALA A 105 -16.37 6.24 -1.50
CA ALA A 105 -17.50 5.95 -0.61
C ALA A 105 -18.81 6.56 -1.13
#